data_AF-A0A9X9M848-F1
#
_entry.id   AF-A0A9X9M848-F1
#
_cell.length_a   1.000
_cell.length_b   1.000
_cell.length_c   1.000
_cell.angle_alpha   90.00
_cell.angle_beta   90.00
_cell.angle_gamma   90.00
#
_symmetry.space_group_name_H-M   'P 1'
#
loop_
_entity.id
_entity.type
_entity.pdbx_description
1 polymer ?
#
loop_
_entity_poly.entity_id
_entity_poly.type
_entity_poly.pdbx_seq_one_letter_code
_entity_poly.pdbx_strand_id
1 'polypeptide(L)'
;QTLKRTLQYYEHQVIGYRDAERNFHSISNRWSYADHSSREEVEDVSGILQCTANMLGLKFEEIQERFGEEFFNICFDENERVLRAVGGTLQDFFNGFDALLEHIRTSFGKQAALESPSFLCRELPDSALMLHYFHPHHTVGFAMLGMIKAAAKKIYRLDVAVERVAAEKLGSDASTPGNCSCLTFLIKERENTNVPKNLPQGSSHVPADLRISISTFCRAFPFHLMFDPHMSVL
;
A
#
# COMPACT_ATOMS: atom_id res chain seq x y z
N GLN A 1 -2.40 16.46 4.47
CA GLN A 1 -3.75 16.75 5.01
C GLN A 1 -4.34 15.53 5.72
N THR A 2 -4.43 14.37 5.07
CA THR A 2 -4.96 13.11 5.65
C THR A 2 -4.31 12.74 6.98
N LEU A 3 -2.97 12.70 7.06
CA LEU A 3 -2.23 12.40 8.30
C LEU A 3 -2.70 13.24 9.49
N LYS A 4 -2.77 14.57 9.32
CA LYS A 4 -3.21 15.48 10.37
C LYS A 4 -4.65 15.19 10.82
N ARG A 5 -5.55 14.89 9.88
CA ARG A 5 -6.95 14.53 10.20
C ARG A 5 -7.05 13.20 10.93
N THR A 6 -6.23 12.21 10.55
CA THR A 6 -6.15 10.92 11.26
C THR A 6 -5.65 11.12 12.69
N LEU A 7 -4.60 11.90 12.91
CA LEU A 7 -4.11 12.20 14.26
C LEU A 7 -5.18 12.91 15.11
N GLN A 8 -5.88 13.90 14.55
CA GLN A 8 -7.00 14.58 15.22
C GLN A 8 -8.14 13.62 15.57
N TYR A 9 -8.46 12.65 14.72
CA TYR A 9 -9.44 11.61 15.05
C TYR A 9 -9.03 10.83 16.31
N TYR A 10 -7.75 10.44 16.41
CA TYR A 10 -7.24 9.73 17.57
C TYR A 10 -7.29 10.59 18.85
N GLU A 11 -6.92 11.87 18.75
CA GLU A 11 -6.99 12.81 19.88
C GLU A 11 -8.42 13.00 20.40
N HIS A 12 -9.37 13.25 19.50
CA HIS A 12 -10.73 13.66 19.89
C HIS A 12 -11.68 12.49 20.17
N GLN A 13 -11.59 11.42 19.37
CA GLN A 13 -12.60 10.35 19.38
C GLN A 13 -12.12 9.06 20.01
N VAL A 14 -10.81 8.81 20.05
CA VAL A 14 -10.24 7.57 20.58
C VAL A 14 -9.75 7.75 22.02
N ILE A 15 -9.04 8.84 22.31
CA ILE A 15 -8.45 9.08 23.64
C ILE A 15 -9.45 9.75 24.59
N GLY A 16 -10.35 10.60 24.09
CA GLY A 16 -11.37 11.27 24.89
C GLY A 16 -10.79 12.35 25.84
N TYR A 17 -11.56 13.42 26.04
CA TYR A 17 -11.12 14.66 26.69
C TYR A 17 -10.64 14.55 28.15
N ARG A 18 -10.84 13.41 28.84
CA ARG A 18 -10.65 13.34 30.31
C ARG A 18 -9.27 12.88 30.79
N ASP A 19 -8.49 12.17 29.98
CA ASP A 19 -7.19 11.64 30.39
C ASP A 19 -5.99 12.26 29.64
N ALA A 20 -6.25 13.12 28.63
CA ALA A 20 -5.24 13.69 27.74
C ALA A 20 -4.51 14.94 28.28
N GLU A 21 -5.13 15.71 29.19
CA GLU A 21 -4.61 17.04 29.57
C GLU A 21 -3.22 16.99 30.21
N ARG A 22 -2.86 15.96 30.98
CA ARG A 22 -1.56 15.94 31.67
C ARG A 22 -0.37 15.47 30.83
N ASN A 23 -0.59 14.64 29.82
CA ASN A 23 0.51 14.05 29.04
C ASN A 23 0.68 14.67 27.64
N PHE A 24 -0.37 15.26 27.04
CA PHE A 24 -0.30 15.84 25.69
C PHE A 24 0.07 17.33 25.65
N HIS A 25 -0.11 18.10 26.72
CA HIS A 25 0.30 19.51 26.73
C HIS A 25 1.83 19.69 26.53
N SER A 26 2.66 18.70 26.90
CA SER A 26 4.09 18.74 26.60
C SER A 26 4.43 18.41 25.14
N ILE A 27 3.56 17.68 24.44
CA ILE A 27 3.76 17.25 23.04
C ILE A 27 3.16 18.30 22.08
N SER A 28 1.97 18.85 22.41
CA SER A 28 1.30 19.92 21.67
C SER A 28 2.16 21.18 21.47
N ASN A 29 2.97 21.58 22.47
CA ASN A 29 3.87 22.73 22.37
C ASN A 29 5.08 22.50 21.44
N ARG A 30 5.32 21.25 21.01
CA ARG A 30 6.37 20.90 20.06
C ARG A 30 5.92 21.06 18.60
N TRP A 31 4.61 21.04 18.34
CA TRP A 31 4.04 21.16 16.99
C TRP A 31 3.92 22.58 16.43
N SER A 32 4.13 23.62 17.26
CA SER A 32 4.01 25.01 16.78
C SER A 32 5.21 25.51 15.98
N TYR A 33 6.27 24.70 15.82
CA TYR A 33 7.47 25.07 15.06
C TYR A 33 8.15 23.84 14.47
N ALA A 34 7.72 23.38 13.29
CA ALA A 34 8.52 22.50 12.45
C ALA A 34 7.96 22.49 11.02
N ASP A 35 8.43 23.44 10.21
CA ASP A 35 8.67 23.17 8.81
C ASP A 35 10.06 22.50 8.77
N HIS A 36 10.19 21.36 8.05
CA HIS A 36 11.40 20.56 7.80
C HIS A 36 11.75 19.40 8.78
N SER A 37 11.26 18.17 8.51
CA SER A 37 12.04 16.93 8.26
C SER A 37 11.15 15.66 8.27
N SER A 38 11.32 14.75 7.31
CA SER A 38 10.48 13.54 7.16
C SER A 38 10.74 12.44 8.20
N ARG A 39 11.86 12.51 8.93
CA ARG A 39 12.23 11.50 9.94
C ARG A 39 11.60 11.81 11.30
N GLU A 40 11.48 13.09 11.66
CA GLU A 40 10.84 13.51 12.91
C GLU A 40 9.33 13.24 12.90
N GLU A 41 8.65 13.36 11.74
CA GLU A 41 7.20 13.11 11.64
C GLU A 41 6.78 11.67 11.97
N VAL A 42 7.62 10.66 11.69
CA VAL A 42 7.28 9.25 11.96
C VAL A 42 7.63 8.83 13.38
N GLU A 43 8.73 9.31 13.93
CA GLU A 43 9.04 9.15 15.35
C GLU A 43 7.92 9.77 16.21
N ASP A 44 7.32 10.87 15.75
CA ASP A 44 6.17 11.52 16.37
C ASP A 44 4.88 10.68 16.26
N VAL A 45 4.50 10.20 15.07
CA VAL A 45 3.30 9.35 14.90
C VAL A 45 3.40 8.05 15.69
N SER A 46 4.53 7.34 15.61
CA SER A 46 4.73 6.08 16.34
C SER A 46 4.68 6.31 17.85
N GLY A 47 5.24 7.42 18.35
CA GLY A 47 5.19 7.80 19.75
C GLY A 47 3.77 8.04 20.25
N ILE A 48 2.96 8.79 19.49
CA ILE A 48 1.55 9.06 19.83
C ILE A 48 0.75 7.76 19.90
N LEU A 49 0.93 6.88 18.92
CA LEU A 49 0.22 5.60 18.89
C LEU A 49 0.67 4.67 20.02
N GLN A 50 1.94 4.70 20.41
CA GLN A 50 2.43 3.97 21.58
C GLN A 50 1.81 4.49 22.88
N CYS A 51 1.74 5.80 23.07
CA CYS A 51 1.05 6.40 24.20
C CYS A 51 -0.43 5.99 24.21
N THR A 52 -1.08 6.02 23.06
CA THR A 52 -2.48 5.62 22.89
C THR A 52 -2.69 4.15 23.25
N ALA A 53 -1.83 3.25 22.75
CA ALA A 53 -1.87 1.83 23.07
C ALA A 53 -1.77 1.60 24.58
N ASN A 54 -0.83 2.27 25.24
CA ASN A 54 -0.64 2.17 26.69
C ASN A 54 -1.86 2.68 27.48
N MET A 55 -2.45 3.81 27.08
CA MET A 55 -3.64 4.36 27.74
C MET A 55 -4.87 3.45 27.59
N LEU A 56 -5.04 2.83 26.42
CA LEU A 56 -6.19 1.97 26.13
C LEU A 56 -5.98 0.51 26.58
N GLY A 57 -4.78 0.15 27.04
CA GLY A 57 -4.43 -1.24 27.36
C GLY A 57 -4.44 -2.17 26.15
N LEU A 58 -4.22 -1.63 24.94
CA LEU A 58 -4.19 -2.38 23.69
C LEU A 58 -2.76 -2.64 23.23
N LYS A 59 -2.59 -3.62 22.35
CA LYS A 59 -1.30 -3.88 21.71
C LYS A 59 -0.98 -2.77 20.70
N PHE A 60 0.30 -2.43 20.57
CA PHE A 60 0.74 -1.40 19.62
C PHE A 60 0.34 -1.73 18.18
N GLU A 61 0.45 -3.00 17.80
CA GLU A 61 0.11 -3.49 16.46
C GLU A 61 -1.38 -3.30 16.15
N GLU A 62 -2.24 -3.44 17.16
CA GLU A 62 -3.69 -3.23 17.01
C GLU A 62 -4.01 -1.74 16.79
N ILE A 63 -3.33 -0.84 17.51
CA ILE A 63 -3.46 0.60 17.30
C ILE A 63 -2.90 1.02 15.94
N GLN A 64 -1.76 0.48 15.53
CA GLN A 64 -1.16 0.74 14.22
C GLN A 64 -2.09 0.31 13.09
N GLU A 65 -2.70 -0.86 13.21
CA GLU A 65 -3.68 -1.36 12.23
C GLU A 65 -4.88 -0.41 12.13
N ARG A 66 -5.52 -0.08 13.27
CA ARG A 66 -6.66 0.86 13.28
C ARG A 66 -6.27 2.23 12.73
N PHE A 67 -5.02 2.67 12.95
CA PHE A 67 -4.54 3.94 12.42
C PHE A 67 -4.49 3.90 10.89
N GLY A 68 -3.96 2.80 10.33
CA GLY A 68 -3.93 2.60 8.89
C GLY A 68 -5.32 2.49 8.26
N GLU A 69 -6.25 1.82 8.93
CA GLU A 69 -7.65 1.73 8.47
C GLU A 69 -8.29 3.12 8.40
N GLU A 70 -8.13 3.92 9.46
CA GLU A 70 -8.72 5.26 9.51
C GLU A 70 -8.04 6.23 8.53
N PHE A 71 -6.72 6.11 8.37
CA PHE A 71 -5.98 6.86 7.36
C PHE A 71 -6.54 6.59 5.95
N PHE A 72 -6.81 5.33 5.63
CA PHE A 72 -7.46 4.96 4.37
C PHE A 72 -8.89 5.49 4.29
N ASN A 73 -9.69 5.37 5.36
CA ASN A 73 -11.08 5.82 5.37
C ASN A 73 -11.21 7.30 5.03
N ILE A 74 -10.40 8.16 5.66
CA ILE A 74 -10.40 9.59 5.39
C ILE A 74 -10.01 9.87 3.93
N CYS A 75 -8.99 9.18 3.41
CA CYS A 75 -8.59 9.30 2.00
C CYS A 75 -9.71 8.83 1.06
N PHE A 76 -10.38 7.74 1.44
CA PHE A 76 -11.43 7.12 0.66
C PHE A 76 -12.67 7.99 0.56
N ASP A 77 -13.11 8.59 1.65
CA ASP A 77 -14.31 9.42 1.67
C ASP A 77 -14.14 10.68 0.79
N GLU A 78 -12.90 11.17 0.61
CA GLU A 78 -12.58 12.28 -0.29
C GLU A 78 -12.42 11.85 -1.76
N ASN A 79 -11.97 10.61 -2.02
CA ASN A 79 -11.51 10.16 -3.34
C ASN A 79 -12.20 8.88 -3.85
N GLU A 80 -13.36 8.52 -3.29
CA GLU A 80 -14.02 7.24 -3.49
C GLU A 80 -14.14 6.84 -4.96
N ARG A 81 -14.60 7.77 -5.82
CA ARG A 81 -14.81 7.49 -7.25
C ARG A 81 -13.52 7.08 -7.95
N VAL A 82 -12.42 7.76 -7.65
CA VAL A 82 -11.11 7.49 -8.25
C VAL A 82 -10.58 6.16 -7.74
N LEU A 83 -10.62 5.94 -6.42
CA LEU A 83 -10.09 4.72 -5.80
C LEU A 83 -10.86 3.46 -6.23
N ARG A 84 -12.18 3.54 -6.40
CA ARG A 84 -12.97 2.42 -6.93
C ARG A 84 -12.71 2.12 -8.41
N ALA A 85 -12.20 3.08 -9.17
CA ALA A 85 -11.94 2.93 -10.60
C ALA A 85 -10.55 2.35 -10.93
N VAL A 86 -9.66 2.19 -9.93
CA VAL A 86 -8.27 1.76 -10.15
C VAL A 86 -8.17 0.32 -10.65
N GLY A 87 -8.97 -0.61 -10.12
CA GLY A 87 -8.86 -2.02 -10.47
C GLY A 87 -10.11 -2.84 -10.12
N GLY A 88 -10.35 -3.92 -10.88
CA GLY A 88 -11.51 -4.81 -10.70
C GLY A 88 -11.35 -5.79 -9.54
N THR A 89 -10.11 -6.09 -9.14
CA THR A 89 -9.74 -6.92 -7.99
C THR A 89 -8.80 -6.19 -7.06
N LEU A 90 -8.56 -6.72 -5.84
CA LEU A 90 -7.57 -6.17 -4.92
C LEU A 90 -6.14 -6.23 -5.50
N GLN A 91 -5.84 -7.24 -6.33
CA GLN A 91 -4.56 -7.33 -7.03
C GLN A 91 -4.42 -6.19 -8.06
N ASP A 92 -5.45 -5.99 -8.89
CA ASP A 92 -5.47 -4.93 -9.88
C ASP A 92 -5.43 -3.55 -9.24
N PHE A 93 -6.06 -3.37 -8.08
CA PHE A 93 -6.00 -2.12 -7.31
C PHE A 93 -4.56 -1.69 -7.07
N PHE A 94 -3.74 -2.58 -6.51
CA PHE A 94 -2.35 -2.25 -6.20
C PHE A 94 -1.50 -2.11 -7.45
N ASN A 95 -1.64 -3.00 -8.44
CA ASN A 95 -0.88 -2.92 -9.68
C ASN A 95 -1.25 -1.69 -10.54
N GLY A 96 -2.50 -1.23 -10.47
CA GLY A 96 -2.98 -0.02 -11.13
C GLY A 96 -2.68 1.27 -10.36
N PHE A 97 -2.32 1.18 -9.09
CA PHE A 97 -2.13 2.35 -8.22
C PHE A 97 -0.95 3.21 -8.64
N ASP A 98 0.10 2.62 -9.23
CA ASP A 98 1.26 3.33 -9.72
C ASP A 98 0.91 4.38 -10.77
N ALA A 99 -0.06 4.08 -11.65
CA ALA A 99 -0.55 5.04 -12.64
C ALA A 99 -1.24 6.25 -11.98
N LEU A 100 -1.98 6.02 -10.89
CA LEU A 100 -2.60 7.08 -10.11
C LEU A 100 -1.54 7.93 -9.38
N LEU A 101 -0.54 7.29 -8.76
CA LEU A 101 0.56 7.99 -8.10
C LEU A 101 1.35 8.86 -9.08
N GLU A 102 1.62 8.35 -10.29
CA GLU A 102 2.30 9.08 -11.34
C GLU A 102 1.47 10.26 -11.86
N HIS A 103 0.16 10.08 -12.03
CA HIS A 103 -0.75 11.16 -12.41
C HIS A 103 -0.76 12.30 -11.38
N ILE A 104 -0.81 11.95 -10.08
CA ILE A 104 -0.73 12.92 -8.98
C ILE A 104 0.62 13.63 -9.02
N ARG A 105 1.74 12.87 -9.11
CA ARG A 105 3.10 13.42 -9.09
C ARG A 105 3.29 14.48 -10.18
N THR A 106 2.86 14.17 -11.40
CA THR A 106 2.97 15.06 -12.57
C THR A 106 2.04 16.26 -12.48
N SER A 107 0.82 16.08 -11.97
CA SER A 107 -0.18 17.15 -11.83
C SER A 107 0.17 18.20 -10.76
N PHE A 108 0.90 17.81 -9.71
CA PHE A 108 1.33 18.72 -8.63
C PHE A 108 2.75 19.27 -8.80
N GLY A 109 3.40 19.07 -9.96
CA GLY A 109 4.68 19.70 -10.30
C GLY A 109 5.87 19.31 -9.40
N LYS A 110 5.79 18.17 -8.70
CA LYS A 110 6.89 17.70 -7.83
C LYS A 110 8.07 17.19 -8.68
N GLN A 111 9.30 17.62 -8.33
CA GLN A 111 10.53 17.25 -9.04
C GLN A 111 10.76 15.73 -9.09
N ALA A 112 11.32 15.26 -10.21
CA ALA A 112 11.63 13.87 -10.53
C ALA A 112 12.87 13.28 -9.80
N ALA A 113 13.36 13.93 -8.74
CA ALA A 113 14.64 13.59 -8.11
C ALA A 113 14.56 12.49 -7.03
N LEU A 114 13.36 12.11 -6.59
CA LEU A 114 13.14 11.03 -5.63
C LEU A 114 12.54 9.80 -6.31
N GLU A 115 13.03 8.61 -5.97
CA GLU A 115 12.40 7.36 -6.37
C GLU A 115 10.95 7.37 -5.87
N SER A 116 10.01 7.18 -6.80
CA SER A 116 8.59 7.26 -6.49
C SER A 116 8.13 5.97 -5.83
N PRO A 117 7.23 6.04 -4.84
CA PRO A 117 6.66 4.84 -4.25
C PRO A 117 5.93 4.04 -5.33
N SER A 118 6.09 2.71 -5.32
CA SER A 118 5.45 1.84 -6.30
C SER A 118 5.03 0.48 -5.71
N PHE A 119 4.07 -0.16 -6.36
CA PHE A 119 3.44 -1.39 -5.89
C PHE A 119 3.55 -2.52 -6.90
N LEU A 120 3.82 -3.72 -6.39
CA LEU A 120 3.75 -4.96 -7.17
C LEU A 120 2.97 -6.00 -6.38
N CYS A 121 1.82 -6.40 -6.89
CA CYS A 121 0.95 -7.39 -6.27
C CYS A 121 0.86 -8.65 -7.15
N ARG A 122 1.31 -9.77 -6.60
CA ARG A 122 1.30 -11.08 -7.27
C ARG A 122 0.37 -12.03 -6.54
N GLU A 123 -0.42 -12.79 -7.30
CA GLU A 123 -1.14 -13.93 -6.76
C GLU A 123 -0.18 -15.13 -6.61
N LEU A 124 -0.28 -15.80 -5.47
CA LEU A 124 0.45 -17.00 -5.12
C LEU A 124 -0.39 -18.26 -5.47
N PRO A 125 0.24 -19.45 -5.57
CA PRO A 125 -0.49 -20.68 -5.93
C PRO A 125 -1.63 -21.07 -4.97
N ASP A 126 -1.63 -20.57 -3.73
CA ASP A 126 -2.69 -20.77 -2.74
C ASP A 126 -3.78 -19.68 -2.78
N SER A 127 -3.81 -18.86 -3.85
CA SER A 127 -4.67 -17.67 -3.99
C SER A 127 -4.45 -16.58 -2.94
N ALA A 128 -3.38 -16.64 -2.16
CA ALA A 128 -2.92 -15.50 -1.38
C ALA A 128 -2.30 -14.44 -2.31
N LEU A 129 -2.27 -13.18 -1.86
CA LEU A 129 -1.56 -12.12 -2.58
C LEU A 129 -0.27 -11.77 -1.84
N MET A 130 0.81 -11.60 -2.59
CA MET A 130 2.07 -11.03 -2.12
C MET A 130 2.20 -9.61 -2.68
N LEU A 131 2.12 -8.62 -1.80
CA LEU A 131 2.27 -7.21 -2.13
C LEU A 131 3.66 -6.72 -1.74
N HIS A 132 4.41 -6.24 -2.72
CA HIS A 132 5.64 -5.49 -2.51
C HIS A 132 5.36 -3.99 -2.65
N TYR A 133 5.83 -3.20 -1.69
CA TYR A 133 5.77 -1.74 -1.68
C TYR A 133 7.19 -1.18 -1.67
N PHE A 134 7.62 -0.63 -2.79
CA PHE A 134 8.96 -0.10 -3.01
C PHE A 134 9.02 1.39 -2.72
N HIS A 135 10.16 1.85 -2.21
CA HIS A 135 10.42 3.26 -1.85
C HIS A 135 9.28 3.86 -1.00
N PRO A 136 8.86 3.18 0.08
CA PRO A 136 7.71 3.58 0.85
C PRO A 136 7.90 4.97 1.45
N HIS A 137 6.89 5.82 1.30
CA HIS A 137 6.82 7.01 2.15
C HIS A 137 6.67 6.54 3.60
N HIS A 138 7.53 6.99 4.52
CA HIS A 138 7.62 6.44 5.87
C HIS A 138 6.26 6.29 6.58
N THR A 139 5.44 7.35 6.61
CA THR A 139 4.10 7.32 7.23
C THR A 139 3.14 6.34 6.54
N VAL A 140 3.18 6.28 5.21
CA VAL A 140 2.30 5.39 4.43
C VAL A 140 2.74 3.95 4.67
N GLY A 141 4.05 3.67 4.58
CA GLY A 141 4.67 2.39 4.92
C GLY A 141 4.28 1.90 6.32
N PHE A 142 4.25 2.80 7.29
CA PHE A 142 3.79 2.52 8.66
C PHE A 142 2.29 2.17 8.73
N ALA A 143 1.44 2.88 7.96
CA ALA A 143 0.00 2.68 7.91
C ALA A 143 -0.46 1.52 7.01
N MET A 144 0.42 1.00 6.13
CA MET A 144 0.03 0.11 5.02
C MET A 144 -0.79 -1.11 5.44
N LEU A 145 -0.46 -1.74 6.58
CA LEU A 145 -1.17 -2.95 7.02
C LEU A 145 -2.67 -2.69 7.19
N GLY A 146 -3.04 -1.61 7.88
CA GLY A 146 -4.43 -1.18 8.04
C GLY A 146 -5.04 -0.67 6.74
N MET A 147 -4.26 0.04 5.91
CA MET A 147 -4.74 0.54 4.62
C MET A 147 -5.14 -0.60 3.67
N ILE A 148 -4.37 -1.69 3.62
CA ILE A 148 -4.68 -2.89 2.82
C ILE A 148 -6.00 -3.49 3.27
N LYS A 149 -6.19 -3.69 4.58
CA LYS A 149 -7.42 -4.24 5.15
C LYS A 149 -8.63 -3.36 4.85
N ALA A 150 -8.49 -2.04 5.02
CA ALA A 150 -9.56 -1.10 4.73
C ALA A 150 -9.92 -1.06 3.25
N ALA A 151 -8.94 -1.07 2.34
CA ALA A 151 -9.19 -1.13 0.89
C ALA A 151 -9.92 -2.43 0.49
N ALA A 152 -9.44 -3.59 0.96
CA ALA A 152 -10.06 -4.89 0.73
C ALA A 152 -11.53 -4.89 1.18
N LYS A 153 -11.81 -4.36 2.36
CA LYS A 153 -13.16 -4.31 2.94
C LYS A 153 -14.07 -3.29 2.27
N LYS A 154 -13.65 -2.02 2.13
CA LYS A 154 -14.50 -0.93 1.59
C LYS A 154 -14.72 -1.01 0.08
N ILE A 155 -13.71 -1.44 -0.68
CA ILE A 155 -13.80 -1.48 -2.14
C ILE A 155 -14.32 -2.84 -2.61
N TYR A 156 -13.72 -3.92 -2.14
CA TYR A 156 -13.93 -5.26 -2.67
C TYR A 156 -14.82 -6.17 -1.78
N ARG A 157 -15.22 -5.68 -0.59
CA ARG A 157 -16.01 -6.45 0.39
C ARG A 157 -15.34 -7.76 0.81
N LEU A 158 -14.01 -7.76 0.83
CA LEU A 158 -13.19 -8.90 1.26
C LEU A 158 -12.77 -8.73 2.71
N ASP A 159 -12.88 -9.79 3.51
CA ASP A 159 -12.23 -9.87 4.81
C ASP A 159 -10.88 -10.56 4.64
N VAL A 160 -9.79 -9.88 5.01
CA VAL A 160 -8.42 -10.34 4.76
C VAL A 160 -7.59 -10.30 6.03
N ALA A 161 -6.80 -11.34 6.23
CA ALA A 161 -5.64 -11.33 7.11
C ALA A 161 -4.45 -10.75 6.34
N VAL A 162 -3.70 -9.84 6.96
CA VAL A 162 -2.52 -9.22 6.37
C VAL A 162 -1.37 -9.39 7.36
N GLU A 163 -0.26 -9.94 6.88
CA GLU A 163 0.95 -10.16 7.66
C GLU A 163 2.12 -9.49 6.95
N ARG A 164 2.96 -8.78 7.70
CA ARG A 164 4.21 -8.25 7.15
C ARG A 164 5.24 -9.35 7.11
N VAL A 165 5.76 -9.64 5.93
CA VAL A 165 6.84 -10.60 5.74
C VAL A 165 8.14 -9.92 6.17
N ALA A 166 8.94 -10.61 7.00
CA ALA A 166 10.27 -10.14 7.35
C ALA A 166 11.07 -9.93 6.06
N ALA A 167 11.90 -8.88 6.01
CA ALA A 167 12.75 -8.67 4.85
C ALA A 167 13.65 -9.89 4.68
N GLU A 168 13.38 -10.71 3.67
CA GLU A 168 14.40 -11.59 3.14
C GLU A 168 15.52 -10.67 2.67
N LYS A 169 16.77 -10.98 3.04
CA LYS A 169 17.91 -10.35 2.39
C LYS A 169 17.77 -10.73 0.92
N LEU A 170 17.21 -9.82 0.13
CA LEU A 170 17.04 -10.01 -1.31
C LEU A 170 18.39 -10.50 -1.82
N GLY A 171 18.36 -11.69 -2.43
CA GLY A 171 19.53 -12.50 -2.69
C GLY A 171 20.69 -11.67 -3.19
N SER A 172 21.87 -11.95 -2.63
CA SER A 172 23.15 -11.45 -3.07
C SER A 172 23.49 -11.96 -4.47
N ASP A 173 22.81 -11.47 -5.49
CA ASP A 173 23.29 -11.49 -6.87
C ASP A 173 23.76 -10.08 -7.22
N ALA A 174 25.07 -9.91 -7.10
CA ALA A 174 25.78 -8.67 -7.23
C ALA A 174 25.81 -8.20 -8.71
N SER A 175 24.98 -7.22 -9.04
CA SER A 175 25.35 -6.24 -10.08
C SER A 175 24.78 -4.83 -9.89
N THR A 176 23.98 -4.56 -8.85
CA THR A 176 23.72 -3.17 -8.43
C THR A 176 23.30 -3.11 -6.95
N PRO A 177 24.08 -2.47 -6.04
CA PRO A 177 23.67 -2.27 -4.66
C PRO A 177 22.70 -1.08 -4.58
N GLY A 178 21.49 -1.27 -5.12
CA GLY A 178 20.39 -0.35 -4.87
C GLY A 178 19.85 -0.63 -3.46
N ASN A 179 19.99 0.33 -2.54
CA ASN A 179 19.32 0.35 -1.24
C ASN A 179 17.79 0.51 -1.44
N CYS A 180 17.14 -0.42 -2.13
CA CYS A 180 15.70 -0.37 -2.34
C CYS A 180 15.00 -0.77 -1.03
N SER A 181 14.45 0.21 -0.33
CA SER A 181 13.57 -0.06 0.82
C SER A 181 12.29 -0.68 0.29
N CYS A 182 12.10 -1.98 0.53
CA CYS A 182 10.91 -2.72 0.12
C CYS A 182 10.19 -3.27 1.35
N LEU A 183 8.88 -3.01 1.45
CA LEU A 183 8.00 -3.66 2.41
C LEU A 183 7.22 -4.75 1.69
N THR A 184 7.18 -5.95 2.27
CA THR A 184 6.41 -7.06 1.71
C THR A 184 5.30 -7.48 2.66
N PHE A 185 4.10 -7.67 2.12
CA PHE A 185 2.90 -8.07 2.86
C PHE A 185 2.29 -9.30 2.21
N LEU A 186 1.94 -10.28 3.03
CA LEU A 186 1.15 -11.45 2.65
C LEU A 186 -0.31 -11.18 3.01
N ILE A 187 -1.19 -11.30 2.02
CA ILE A 187 -2.62 -11.00 2.15
C ILE A 187 -3.38 -12.30 1.88
N LYS A 188 -4.15 -12.76 2.85
CA LYS A 188 -4.98 -13.97 2.76
C LYS A 188 -6.42 -13.61 3.03
N GLU A 189 -7.31 -13.96 2.10
CA GLU A 189 -8.74 -13.87 2.35
C GLU A 189 -9.13 -14.83 3.48
N ARG A 190 -9.85 -14.34 4.49
CA ARG A 190 -10.44 -15.20 5.52
C ARG A 190 -11.63 -15.91 4.89
N GLU A 191 -11.75 -17.23 5.11
CA GLU A 191 -12.81 -18.05 4.49
C GLU A 191 -14.18 -17.40 4.65
N ASN A 192 -14.73 -16.92 3.53
CA ASN A 192 -16.10 -16.46 3.45
C ASN A 192 -16.89 -17.55 2.73
N THR A 193 -17.78 -18.22 3.45
CA THR A 193 -18.59 -19.31 2.90
C THR A 193 -19.37 -18.83 1.67
N ASN A 194 -19.15 -19.50 0.52
CA ASN A 194 -20.04 -19.56 -0.64
C ASN A 194 -20.01 -18.42 -1.68
N VAL A 195 -18.84 -18.06 -2.21
CA VAL A 195 -18.80 -17.50 -3.57
C VAL A 195 -17.89 -18.39 -4.43
N PRO A 196 -18.41 -19.05 -5.48
CA PRO A 196 -17.54 -19.71 -6.45
C PRO A 196 -16.69 -18.62 -7.09
N LYS A 197 -15.38 -18.64 -6.80
CA LYS A 197 -14.40 -17.84 -7.53
C LYS A 197 -14.42 -18.36 -8.97
N ASN A 198 -15.18 -17.70 -9.83
CA ASN A 198 -14.97 -17.80 -11.27
C ASN A 198 -13.63 -17.11 -11.55
N LEU A 199 -12.53 -17.80 -11.26
CA LEU A 199 -11.23 -17.35 -11.68
C LEU A 199 -11.29 -17.33 -13.21
N PRO A 200 -10.98 -16.20 -13.88
CA PRO A 200 -10.56 -16.29 -15.26
C PRO A 200 -9.41 -17.30 -15.27
N GLN A 201 -9.51 -18.34 -16.10
CA GLN A 201 -8.34 -19.17 -16.40
C GLN A 201 -7.23 -18.20 -16.79
N GLY A 202 -6.12 -18.25 -16.05
CA GLY A 202 -4.99 -17.35 -16.26
C GLY A 202 -4.50 -17.40 -17.71
N SER A 203 -3.60 -16.49 -18.05
CA SER A 203 -2.94 -16.51 -19.36
C SER A 203 -2.40 -17.90 -19.67
N SER A 204 -2.70 -18.43 -20.84
CA SER A 204 -2.13 -19.72 -21.23
C SER A 204 -0.61 -19.63 -21.36
N HIS A 205 0.07 -20.67 -20.89
CA HIS A 205 1.50 -20.89 -21.09
C HIS A 205 1.81 -21.80 -22.29
N VAL A 206 0.79 -22.20 -23.06
CA VAL A 206 0.93 -23.08 -24.21
C VAL A 206 0.77 -22.27 -25.49
N PRO A 207 1.85 -21.96 -26.23
CA PRO A 207 1.75 -21.13 -27.44
C PRO A 207 0.75 -21.63 -28.48
N ALA A 208 0.49 -22.94 -28.51
CA ALA A 208 -0.42 -23.59 -29.46
C ALA A 208 -1.90 -23.29 -29.21
N ASP A 209 -2.31 -22.81 -28.04
CA ASP A 209 -3.71 -22.45 -27.77
C ASP A 209 -4.03 -20.96 -27.97
N LEU A 210 -3.02 -20.17 -28.35
CA LEU A 210 -3.18 -18.77 -28.67
C LEU A 210 -4.15 -18.61 -29.84
N ARG A 211 -5.17 -17.78 -29.61
CA ARG A 211 -6.23 -17.52 -30.61
C ARG A 211 -5.79 -16.60 -31.74
N ILE A 212 -4.60 -16.01 -31.64
CA ILE A 212 -4.03 -15.09 -32.62
C ILE A 212 -2.64 -15.57 -33.03
N SER A 213 -2.35 -15.48 -34.33
CA SER A 213 -0.99 -15.72 -34.81
C SER A 213 -0.07 -14.56 -34.43
N ILE A 214 1.23 -14.84 -34.30
CA ILE A 214 2.25 -13.81 -34.07
C ILE A 214 2.20 -12.74 -35.18
N SER A 215 2.04 -13.15 -36.44
CA SER A 215 1.92 -12.21 -37.57
C SER A 215 0.74 -11.24 -37.41
N THR A 216 -0.41 -11.74 -36.95
CA THR A 216 -1.58 -10.91 -36.67
C THR A 216 -1.30 -9.92 -35.54
N PHE A 217 -0.66 -10.39 -34.46
CA PHE A 217 -0.27 -9.54 -33.33
C PHE A 217 0.66 -8.40 -33.76
N CYS A 218 1.74 -8.70 -34.49
CA CYS A 218 2.71 -7.69 -34.93
C CYS A 218 2.08 -6.62 -35.84
N ARG A 219 1.09 -7.00 -36.66
CA ARG A 219 0.34 -6.05 -37.50
C ARG A 219 -0.60 -5.17 -36.70
N ALA A 220 -1.16 -5.68 -35.60
CA ALA A 220 -2.08 -4.94 -34.74
C ALA A 220 -1.36 -3.95 -33.83
N PHE A 221 -0.16 -4.30 -33.35
CA PHE A 221 0.64 -3.49 -32.43
C PHE A 221 1.94 -3.05 -33.12
N PRO A 222 1.97 -1.94 -33.88
CA PRO A 222 3.15 -1.56 -34.67
C PRO A 222 4.36 -1.17 -33.81
N PHE A 223 4.14 -0.85 -32.54
CA PHE A 223 5.19 -0.52 -31.57
C PHE A 223 5.14 -1.52 -30.41
N HIS A 224 5.88 -2.62 -30.55
CA HIS A 224 6.07 -3.64 -29.50
C HIS A 224 7.51 -4.14 -29.52
N LEU A 225 8.02 -4.53 -28.35
CA LEU A 225 9.36 -5.08 -28.18
C LEU A 225 9.30 -6.14 -27.09
N MET A 226 9.91 -7.30 -27.33
CA MET A 226 10.02 -8.38 -26.37
C MET A 226 11.49 -8.62 -26.08
N PHE A 227 11.83 -8.79 -24.80
CA PHE A 227 13.19 -9.10 -24.37
C PHE A 227 13.22 -10.42 -23.61
N ASP A 228 14.32 -11.14 -23.74
CA ASP A 228 14.64 -12.26 -22.87
C ASP A 228 15.30 -11.79 -21.55
N PRO A 229 15.56 -12.70 -20.59
CA PRO A 229 16.28 -12.36 -19.35
C PRO A 229 17.70 -11.82 -19.55
N HIS A 230 18.29 -11.99 -20.74
CA HIS A 230 19.60 -11.45 -21.11
C HIS A 230 19.51 -10.08 -21.80
N MET A 231 18.34 -9.44 -21.81
CA MET A 231 18.07 -8.18 -22.50
C MET A 231 18.29 -8.25 -24.02
N SER A 232 18.16 -9.45 -24.61
CA SER A 232 18.17 -9.64 -26.06
C SER A 232 16.76 -9.48 -26.62
N VAL A 233 16.63 -8.73 -27.71
CA VAL A 233 15.35 -8.57 -28.42
C VAL A 233 14.97 -9.90 -29.09
N LEU A 234 13.73 -10.34 -28.87
CA LEU A 234 13.13 -11.55 -29.45
C LEU A 234 12.36 -11.26 -30.74
#